data_AF-A0AAW2UUI5-F1
#
_entry.id   AF-A0AAW2UUI5-F1
#
_cell.length_a   1.000
_cell.length_b   1.000
_cell.length_c   1.000
_cell.angle_alpha   90.00
_cell.angle_beta   90.00
_cell.angle_gamma   90.00
#
_symmetry.space_group_name_H-M   'P 1'
#
loop_
_entity.id
_entity.type
_entity.pdbx_description
1 polymer ?
#
loop_
_entity_poly.entity_id
_entity_poly.type
_entity_poly.pdbx_seq_one_letter_code
_entity_poly.pdbx_strand_id
1 'polypeptide(L)'
;MQDCLDDLISPTQNAFVPGRKIGDNVMLAQELFMGYNQRHLPKCCALKVDLRKAYDTVEWDFLIEVLRLFGFPDRFIGWIEECVTTAIFSVCLNGEPHGFFQGARGLHKGDPMSPYLFVLVMEVLRGILQQMIANDPLFQFHWKCAELGLFQLGFADDLLLFCAADHHSIALFQRGLTLFASLSGLQVNPAKSQLILSKAAHTERTQFIQILGFQEGILPVRYLGLPLISSRLSLTDCRPLLQKIDDRIQGWAGTPLSFAARVQLIKSVLMALNTYWAMAFVLPKGLIREIEKRLRSFLWKGTMGSAC
;
A
#
# COMPACT_ATOMS: atom_id res chain seq x y z
N MET A 1 -14.52 0.83 19.21
CA MET A 1 -14.22 0.66 17.77
C MET A 1 -13.07 -0.30 17.57
N GLN A 2 -11.87 -0.06 18.12
CA GLN A 2 -10.72 -0.96 17.90
C GLN A 2 -11.00 -2.43 18.22
N ASP A 3 -11.67 -2.71 19.34
CA ASP A 3 -11.94 -4.09 19.79
C ASP A 3 -12.86 -4.89 18.86
N CYS A 4 -13.71 -4.22 18.07
CA CYS A 4 -14.62 -4.90 17.14
C CYS A 4 -14.10 -4.94 15.70
N LEU A 5 -12.96 -4.29 15.40
CA LEU A 5 -12.46 -4.24 14.02
C LEU A 5 -12.01 -5.61 13.50
N ASP A 6 -11.51 -6.49 14.37
CA ASP A 6 -11.06 -7.81 13.91
C ASP A 6 -12.23 -8.67 13.41
N ASP A 7 -13.42 -8.50 14.00
CA ASP A 7 -14.66 -9.18 13.59
C ASP A 7 -15.28 -8.57 12.33
N LEU A 8 -15.11 -7.27 12.12
CA LEU A 8 -15.73 -6.53 11.01
C LEU A 8 -14.86 -6.52 9.75
N ILE A 9 -13.54 -6.54 9.90
CA ILE A 9 -12.58 -6.34 8.81
C ILE A 9 -11.99 -7.67 8.36
N SER A 10 -12.09 -7.93 7.07
CA SER A 10 -11.54 -9.14 6.43
C SER A 10 -10.06 -9.35 6.73
N PRO A 11 -9.57 -10.59 6.81
CA PRO A 11 -8.17 -10.90 7.11
C PRO A 11 -7.18 -10.42 6.04
N THR A 12 -7.69 -9.99 4.88
CA THR A 12 -6.92 -9.48 3.74
C THR A 12 -6.67 -7.96 3.79
N GLN A 13 -7.18 -7.28 4.81
CA GLN A 13 -6.95 -5.86 5.08
C GLN A 13 -6.12 -5.72 6.37
N ASN A 14 -4.84 -5.42 6.22
CA ASN A 14 -3.87 -5.58 7.33
C ASN A 14 -3.52 -4.27 8.04
N ALA A 15 -3.86 -3.11 7.47
CA ALA A 15 -3.52 -1.83 8.09
C ALA A 15 -4.47 -1.47 9.22
N PHE A 16 -3.93 -0.90 10.29
CA PHE A 16 -4.67 -0.32 11.41
C PHE A 16 -5.65 -1.26 12.12
N VAL A 17 -5.52 -2.58 11.94
CA VAL A 17 -6.23 -3.57 12.74
C VAL A 17 -5.25 -4.16 13.76
N PRO A 18 -5.58 -4.14 15.08
CA PRO A 18 -4.73 -4.69 16.11
C PRO A 18 -4.28 -6.13 15.80
N GLY A 19 -3.00 -6.44 16.04
CA GLY A 19 -2.44 -7.78 15.81
C GLY A 19 -1.99 -8.07 14.37
N ARG A 20 -2.43 -7.30 13.37
CA ARG A 20 -2.04 -7.49 11.97
C ARG A 20 -0.75 -6.75 11.64
N LYS A 21 0.18 -7.42 10.95
CA LYS A 21 1.50 -6.87 10.62
C LYS A 21 1.62 -6.57 9.13
N ILE A 22 2.36 -5.50 8.83
CA ILE A 22 2.73 -5.13 7.46
C ILE A 22 3.56 -6.21 6.77
N GLY A 23 4.39 -6.94 7.54
CA GLY A 23 5.23 -8.03 7.04
C GLY A 23 4.43 -9.16 6.42
N ASP A 24 3.32 -9.56 7.05
CA ASP A 24 2.47 -10.66 6.56
C ASP A 24 1.90 -10.34 5.18
N ASN A 25 1.44 -9.09 5.00
CA ASN A 25 0.88 -8.63 3.75
C ASN A 25 1.94 -8.56 2.62
N VAL A 26 3.16 -8.10 2.95
CA VAL A 26 4.27 -8.10 1.99
C VAL A 26 4.67 -9.53 1.62
N MET A 27 4.76 -10.44 2.59
CA MET A 27 5.15 -11.83 2.34
C MET A 27 4.13 -12.54 1.45
N LEU A 28 2.83 -12.36 1.71
CA LEU A 28 1.78 -12.94 0.90
C LEU A 28 1.79 -12.36 -0.51
N ALA A 29 1.87 -11.03 -0.66
CA ALA A 29 2.01 -10.41 -1.97
C ALA A 29 3.22 -10.95 -2.73
N GLN A 30 4.38 -11.02 -2.07
CA GLN A 30 5.60 -11.56 -2.65
C GLN A 30 5.43 -13.01 -3.13
N GLU A 31 4.79 -13.87 -2.34
CA GLU A 31 4.49 -15.24 -2.74
C GLU A 31 3.58 -15.28 -3.98
N LEU A 32 2.56 -14.43 -4.06
CA LEU A 32 1.67 -14.36 -5.23
C LEU A 32 2.42 -13.96 -6.51
N PHE A 33 3.38 -13.02 -6.42
CA PHE A 33 4.18 -12.59 -7.58
C PHE A 33 5.25 -13.60 -8.01
N MET A 34 5.61 -14.58 -7.17
CA MET A 34 6.58 -15.62 -7.53
C MET A 34 6.10 -16.42 -8.73
N GLY A 35 6.92 -16.47 -9.78
CA GLY A 35 6.61 -17.18 -11.02
C GLY A 35 6.03 -16.31 -12.15
N TYR A 36 5.74 -15.02 -11.90
CA TYR A 36 5.23 -14.11 -12.95
C TYR A 36 6.14 -14.03 -14.19
N ASN A 37 7.43 -14.34 -14.08
CA ASN A 37 8.36 -14.35 -15.21
C ASN A 37 8.40 -15.69 -15.99
N GLN A 38 7.62 -16.70 -15.59
CA GLN A 38 7.63 -18.04 -16.19
C GLN A 38 6.49 -18.18 -17.21
N ARG A 39 6.83 -18.42 -18.48
CA ARG A 39 5.84 -18.49 -19.58
C ARG A 39 4.93 -19.71 -19.55
N HIS A 40 5.34 -20.79 -18.89
CA HIS A 40 4.58 -22.05 -18.85
C HIS A 40 3.48 -22.04 -17.78
N LEU A 41 3.49 -21.05 -16.87
CA LEU A 41 2.46 -20.89 -15.85
C LEU A 41 1.20 -20.22 -16.42
N PRO A 42 0.04 -20.39 -15.76
CA PRO A 42 -1.21 -19.76 -16.19
C PRO A 42 -1.10 -18.23 -16.34
N LYS A 43 -1.91 -17.68 -17.25
CA LYS A 43 -2.07 -16.23 -17.42
C LYS A 43 -2.69 -15.64 -16.16
N CYS A 44 -2.01 -14.70 -15.52
CA CYS A 44 -2.51 -14.02 -14.34
C CYS A 44 -2.02 -12.57 -14.30
N CYS A 45 -2.70 -11.75 -13.51
CA CYS A 45 -2.32 -10.37 -13.33
C CYS A 45 -2.56 -9.91 -11.89
N ALA A 46 -1.92 -8.80 -11.55
CA ALA A 46 -2.20 -8.03 -10.36
C ALA A 46 -2.43 -6.58 -10.75
N LEU A 47 -3.44 -5.96 -10.14
CA LEU A 47 -3.71 -4.53 -10.27
C LEU A 47 -3.22 -3.89 -8.97
N LYS A 48 -2.19 -3.06 -9.07
CA LYS A 48 -1.79 -2.16 -7.99
C LYS A 48 -2.57 -0.86 -8.14
N VAL A 49 -3.54 -0.65 -7.28
CA VAL A 49 -4.48 0.47 -7.35
C VAL A 49 -4.01 1.58 -6.42
N ASP A 50 -3.94 2.80 -6.94
CA ASP A 50 -3.66 4.03 -6.19
C ASP A 50 -4.95 4.87 -6.17
N LEU A 51 -5.39 5.30 -4.99
CA LEU A 51 -6.58 6.15 -4.84
C LEU A 51 -6.20 7.63 -4.79
N ARG A 52 -6.95 8.47 -5.51
CA ARG A 52 -6.73 9.91 -5.53
C ARG A 52 -7.07 10.52 -4.17
N LYS A 53 -6.03 10.97 -3.46
CA LYS A 53 -6.16 11.70 -2.19
C LYS A 53 -7.08 10.96 -1.20
N ALA A 54 -6.80 9.68 -0.97
CA ALA A 54 -7.73 8.74 -0.35
C ALA A 54 -8.46 9.27 0.91
N TYR A 55 -7.75 9.86 1.87
CA TYR A 55 -8.41 10.44 3.05
C TYR A 55 -9.23 11.69 2.70
N ASP A 56 -8.79 12.54 1.77
CA ASP A 56 -9.38 13.85 1.51
C ASP A 56 -10.66 13.77 0.63
N THR A 57 -11.03 12.58 0.13
CA THR A 57 -12.09 12.41 -0.88
C THR A 57 -13.23 11.48 -0.47
N VAL A 58 -13.20 10.91 0.74
CA VAL A 58 -14.30 10.09 1.28
C VAL A 58 -15.55 10.94 1.45
N GLU A 59 -16.64 10.57 0.77
CA GLU A 59 -17.94 11.22 0.95
C GLU A 59 -18.54 10.89 2.33
N TRP A 60 -19.02 11.92 3.04
CA TRP A 60 -19.50 11.77 4.41
C TRP A 60 -20.79 10.95 4.48
N ASP A 61 -21.75 11.20 3.59
CA ASP A 61 -23.00 10.42 3.55
C ASP A 61 -22.71 8.93 3.40
N PHE A 62 -21.76 8.58 2.54
CA PHE A 62 -21.31 7.19 2.38
C PHE A 62 -20.69 6.65 3.67
N LEU A 63 -19.79 7.41 4.33
CA LEU A 63 -19.21 6.99 5.61
C LEU A 63 -20.29 6.72 6.67
N ILE A 64 -21.31 7.57 6.77
CA ILE A 64 -22.40 7.41 7.72
C ILE A 64 -23.20 6.14 7.42
N GLU A 65 -23.52 5.88 6.15
CA GLU A 65 -24.16 4.63 5.73
C GLU A 65 -23.30 3.40 6.01
N VAL A 66 -21.98 3.49 5.83
CA VAL A 66 -21.04 2.42 6.19
C VAL A 66 -21.10 2.11 7.69
N LEU A 67 -21.11 3.13 8.55
CA LEU A 67 -21.22 2.91 10.00
C LEU A 67 -22.56 2.28 10.40
N ARG A 68 -23.65 2.70 9.74
CA ARG A 68 -24.98 2.07 9.93
C ARG A 68 -24.96 0.60 9.50
N LEU A 69 -24.38 0.31 8.33
CA LEU A 69 -24.24 -1.05 7.79
C LEU A 69 -23.49 -1.98 8.75
N PHE A 70 -22.43 -1.48 9.38
CA PHE A 70 -21.65 -2.24 10.37
C PHE A 70 -22.30 -2.27 11.77
N GLY A 71 -23.50 -1.70 11.95
CA GLY A 71 -24.27 -1.80 13.18
C GLY A 71 -23.78 -0.92 14.33
N PHE A 72 -23.05 0.17 14.03
CA PHE A 72 -22.65 1.11 15.07
C PHE A 72 -23.88 1.84 15.65
N PRO A 73 -23.93 2.14 16.98
CA PRO A 73 -25.07 2.84 17.58
C PRO A 73 -25.25 4.25 17.01
N ASP A 74 -26.50 4.69 16.79
CA ASP A 74 -26.81 6.01 16.21
C ASP A 74 -26.16 7.17 16.96
N ARG A 75 -26.06 7.09 18.29
CA ARG A 75 -25.37 8.10 19.10
C ARG A 75 -23.90 8.23 18.73
N PHE A 76 -23.22 7.10 18.49
CA PHE A 76 -21.82 7.09 18.08
C PHE A 76 -21.68 7.62 16.65
N ILE A 77 -22.58 7.23 15.75
CA ILE A 77 -22.62 7.72 14.38
C ILE A 77 -22.78 9.24 14.34
N GLY A 78 -23.70 9.80 15.13
CA GLY A 78 -23.90 11.24 15.24
C GLY A 78 -22.66 11.99 15.76
N TRP A 79 -21.87 11.38 16.65
CA TRP A 79 -20.58 11.97 17.07
C TRP A 79 -19.56 11.99 15.92
N ILE A 80 -19.46 10.90 15.15
CA ILE A 80 -18.56 10.85 14.00
C ILE A 80 -18.99 11.86 12.93
N GLU A 81 -20.29 11.94 12.64
CA GLU A 81 -20.88 12.91 11.72
C GLU A 81 -20.52 14.34 12.12
N GLU A 82 -20.73 14.71 13.38
CA GLU A 82 -20.35 16.03 13.90
C GLU A 82 -18.84 16.28 13.75
N CYS A 83 -18.00 15.30 14.08
CA CYS A 83 -16.54 15.43 14.01
C CYS A 83 -16.04 15.67 12.57
N VAL A 84 -16.64 15.02 11.57
CA VAL A 84 -16.18 15.17 10.18
C VAL A 84 -16.79 16.39 9.49
N THR A 85 -18.04 16.74 9.79
CA THR A 85 -18.79 17.81 9.10
C THR A 85 -18.48 19.22 9.60
N THR A 86 -18.15 19.37 10.89
CA THR A 86 -17.93 20.70 11.50
C THR A 86 -16.51 21.20 11.42
N ALA A 87 -15.59 20.43 10.84
CA ALA A 87 -14.21 20.83 10.64
C ALA A 87 -14.11 22.07 9.74
N ILE A 88 -13.44 23.12 10.26
CA ILE A 88 -13.14 24.36 9.55
C ILE A 88 -11.65 24.38 9.22
N PHE A 89 -11.32 24.71 7.98
CA PHE A 89 -9.97 24.79 7.46
C PHE A 89 -9.57 26.24 7.22
N SER A 90 -8.26 26.52 7.33
CA SER A 90 -7.67 27.81 6.98
C SER A 90 -6.42 27.57 6.11
N VAL A 91 -6.10 28.52 5.23
CA VAL A 91 -4.89 28.43 4.40
C VAL A 91 -3.78 29.17 5.13
N CYS A 92 -2.68 28.48 5.45
CA CYS A 92 -1.52 29.13 6.04
C CYS A 92 -0.71 29.83 4.93
N LEU A 93 -0.65 31.17 4.96
CA LEU A 93 0.20 31.98 4.07
C LEU A 93 1.25 32.68 4.94
N ASN A 94 2.53 32.50 4.60
CA ASN A 94 3.65 33.09 5.34
C ASN A 94 3.68 32.76 6.86
N GLY A 95 3.10 31.63 7.27
CA GLY A 95 3.06 31.21 8.68
C GLY A 95 1.82 31.70 9.44
N GLU A 96 0.97 32.51 8.82
CA GLU A 96 -0.28 32.99 9.42
C GLU A 96 -1.50 32.32 8.77
N PRO A 97 -2.54 31.95 9.54
CA PRO A 97 -3.78 31.42 9.00
C PRO A 97 -4.60 32.53 8.32
N HIS A 98 -4.99 32.32 7.07
CA HIS A 98 -5.82 33.24 6.30
C HIS A 98 -7.13 32.60 5.87
N GLY A 99 -8.22 33.27 6.26
CA GLY A 99 -9.58 32.86 5.94
C GLY A 99 -10.00 31.57 6.63
N PHE A 100 -11.30 31.29 6.54
CA PHE A 100 -11.90 30.05 7.03
C PHE A 100 -12.85 29.53 5.96
N PHE A 101 -12.82 28.22 5.74
CA PHE A 101 -13.76 27.53 4.87
C PHE A 101 -14.12 26.18 5.48
N GLN A 102 -15.36 25.74 5.26
CA GLN A 102 -15.80 24.44 5.74
C GLN A 102 -15.31 23.32 4.83
N GLY A 103 -15.07 22.15 5.42
CA GLY A 103 -14.94 20.92 4.65
C GLY A 103 -16.25 20.58 3.95
N ALA A 104 -16.17 19.79 2.88
CA ALA A 104 -17.35 19.21 2.23
C ALA A 104 -17.30 17.68 2.21
N ARG A 105 -16.12 17.09 2.41
CA ARG A 105 -15.84 15.65 2.40
C ARG A 105 -14.46 15.37 2.98
N GLY A 106 -14.17 14.10 3.19
CA GLY A 106 -12.87 13.59 3.61
C GLY A 106 -12.75 13.37 5.12
N LEU A 107 -11.67 12.71 5.48
CA LEU A 107 -11.25 12.36 6.82
C LEU A 107 -10.01 13.16 7.19
N HIS A 108 -9.93 13.64 8.43
CA HIS A 108 -8.82 14.47 8.88
C HIS A 108 -7.53 13.64 9.02
N LYS A 109 -6.49 13.95 8.23
CA LYS A 109 -5.18 13.31 8.38
C LYS A 109 -4.51 13.72 9.68
N GLY A 110 -4.15 12.74 10.50
CA GLY A 110 -3.56 12.97 11.82
C GLY A 110 -4.55 12.83 12.97
N ASP A 111 -5.85 12.75 12.67
CA ASP A 111 -6.85 12.30 13.64
C ASP A 111 -6.64 10.79 13.93
N PRO A 112 -6.52 10.38 15.20
CA PRO A 112 -6.44 8.98 15.58
C PRO A 112 -7.61 8.10 15.09
N MET A 113 -8.79 8.67 14.82
CA MET A 113 -9.98 7.92 14.37
C MET A 113 -10.01 7.68 12.86
N SER A 114 -9.50 8.62 12.07
CA SER A 114 -9.53 8.58 10.60
C SER A 114 -9.02 7.26 10.00
N PRO A 115 -7.91 6.64 10.47
CA PRO A 115 -7.46 5.37 9.92
C PRO A 115 -8.47 4.23 10.06
N TYR A 116 -9.19 4.16 11.19
CA TYR A 116 -10.17 3.11 11.43
C TYR A 116 -11.43 3.30 10.58
N LEU A 117 -11.88 4.54 10.45
CA LEU A 117 -12.99 4.91 9.57
C LEU A 117 -12.66 4.57 8.10
N PHE A 118 -11.43 4.88 7.68
CA PHE A 118 -10.97 4.59 6.33
C PHE A 118 -10.93 3.08 6.04
N VAL A 119 -10.50 2.27 7.02
CA VAL A 119 -10.47 0.81 6.87
C VAL A 119 -11.88 0.23 6.71
N LEU A 120 -12.88 0.74 7.44
CA LEU A 120 -14.29 0.35 7.27
C LEU A 120 -14.82 0.69 5.86
N VAL A 121 -14.50 1.90 5.38
CA VAL A 121 -14.82 2.32 4.01
C VAL A 121 -14.22 1.36 2.97
N MET A 122 -12.95 0.98 3.15
CA MET A 122 -12.26 0.04 2.25
C MET A 122 -12.79 -1.40 2.34
N GLU A 123 -13.35 -1.81 3.48
CA GLU A 123 -14.00 -3.13 3.60
C GLU A 123 -15.26 -3.21 2.72
N VAL A 124 -15.97 -2.09 2.50
CA VAL A 124 -17.09 -2.07 1.55
C VAL A 124 -16.65 -2.32 0.11
N LEU A 125 -15.50 -1.81 -0.33
CA LEU A 125 -14.94 -2.15 -1.64
C LEU A 125 -14.75 -3.66 -1.78
N ARG A 126 -14.20 -4.30 -0.75
CA ARG A 126 -14.03 -5.76 -0.73
C ARG A 126 -15.37 -6.47 -0.83
N GLY A 127 -16.37 -6.03 -0.05
CA GLY A 127 -17.73 -6.58 -0.08
C GLY A 127 -18.38 -6.48 -1.46
N ILE A 128 -18.27 -5.32 -2.12
CA ILE A 128 -18.76 -5.11 -3.50
C ILE A 128 -18.10 -6.12 -4.45
N LEU A 129 -16.77 -6.19 -4.45
CA LEU A 129 -16.03 -7.09 -5.34
C LEU A 129 -16.35 -8.56 -5.03
N GLN A 130 -16.43 -8.95 -3.76
CA GLN A 130 -16.78 -10.30 -3.35
C GLN A 130 -18.17 -10.70 -3.87
N GLN A 131 -19.16 -9.82 -3.73
CA GLN A 131 -20.51 -10.08 -4.23
C GLN A 131 -20.56 -10.14 -5.76
N MET A 132 -19.82 -9.29 -6.46
CA MET A 132 -19.72 -9.34 -7.92
C MET A 132 -19.07 -10.65 -8.39
N ILE A 133 -17.98 -11.08 -7.77
CA ILE A 133 -17.28 -12.34 -8.10
C ILE A 133 -18.19 -13.54 -7.85
N ALA A 134 -18.88 -13.59 -6.69
CA ALA A 134 -19.75 -14.71 -6.34
C ALA A 134 -20.93 -14.89 -7.33
N ASN A 135 -21.37 -13.81 -7.95
CA ASN A 135 -22.47 -13.80 -8.92
C ASN A 135 -22.02 -13.89 -10.38
N ASP A 136 -20.71 -13.99 -10.64
CA ASP A 136 -20.15 -14.01 -11.99
C ASP A 136 -19.39 -15.32 -12.26
N PRO A 137 -20.04 -16.32 -12.90
CA PRO A 137 -19.43 -17.64 -13.12
C PRO A 137 -18.26 -17.63 -14.09
N LEU A 138 -18.05 -16.52 -14.80
CA LEU A 138 -16.96 -16.35 -15.75
C LEU A 138 -15.72 -15.73 -15.11
N PHE A 139 -15.82 -15.19 -13.88
CA PHE A 139 -14.66 -14.69 -13.16
C PHE A 139 -13.67 -15.82 -12.87
N GLN A 140 -12.40 -15.57 -13.15
CA GLN A 140 -11.32 -16.52 -12.92
C GLN A 140 -10.31 -15.93 -11.92
N PHE A 141 -10.06 -16.69 -10.87
CA PHE A 141 -9.07 -16.31 -9.85
C PHE A 141 -7.66 -16.38 -10.40
N HIS A 142 -6.78 -15.61 -9.77
CA HIS A 142 -5.35 -15.87 -9.88
C HIS A 142 -5.06 -17.33 -9.49
N TRP A 143 -4.22 -18.04 -10.24
CA TRP A 143 -4.03 -19.49 -10.11
C TRP A 143 -3.59 -19.95 -8.70
N LYS A 144 -2.83 -19.12 -7.97
CA LYS A 144 -2.47 -19.38 -6.56
C LYS A 144 -3.57 -19.06 -5.54
N CYS A 145 -4.67 -18.47 -5.98
CA CYS A 145 -5.66 -17.87 -5.09
C CYS A 145 -7.03 -18.55 -5.12
N ALA A 146 -7.28 -19.40 -6.12
CA ALA A 146 -8.60 -20.01 -6.35
C ALA A 146 -9.09 -20.80 -5.12
N GLU A 147 -8.22 -21.61 -4.51
CA GLU A 147 -8.57 -22.42 -3.33
C GLU A 147 -8.91 -21.57 -2.10
N LEU A 148 -8.29 -20.40 -1.97
CA LEU A 148 -8.49 -19.48 -0.85
C LEU A 148 -9.56 -18.43 -1.12
N GLY A 149 -10.11 -18.37 -2.33
CA GLY A 149 -10.97 -17.27 -2.78
C GLY A 149 -10.31 -15.90 -2.67
N LEU A 150 -8.96 -15.84 -2.75
CA LEU A 150 -8.20 -14.62 -2.52
C LEU A 150 -8.16 -13.75 -3.79
N PHE A 151 -8.67 -12.53 -3.71
CA PHE A 151 -8.64 -11.61 -4.86
C PHE A 151 -8.13 -10.21 -4.49
N GLN A 152 -7.93 -9.93 -3.21
CA GLN A 152 -7.59 -8.60 -2.71
C GLN A 152 -6.56 -8.71 -1.58
N LEU A 153 -5.60 -7.78 -1.56
CA LEU A 153 -4.75 -7.46 -0.42
C LEU A 153 -4.75 -5.95 -0.21
N GLY A 154 -5.18 -5.53 0.98
CA GLY A 154 -5.26 -4.13 1.38
C GLY A 154 -4.26 -3.82 2.49
N PHE A 155 -3.63 -2.66 2.37
CA PHE A 155 -2.96 -2.01 3.48
C PHE A 155 -3.29 -0.52 3.45
N ALA A 156 -4.37 -0.15 4.12
CA ALA A 156 -4.93 1.19 4.04
C ALA A 156 -5.31 1.53 2.59
N ASP A 157 -4.69 2.54 1.99
CA ASP A 157 -4.91 2.96 0.60
C ASP A 157 -4.06 2.19 -0.42
N ASP A 158 -3.03 1.44 0.01
CA ASP A 158 -2.25 0.55 -0.85
C ASP A 158 -3.04 -0.74 -1.14
N LEU A 159 -3.64 -0.81 -2.32
CA LEU A 159 -4.51 -1.93 -2.73
C LEU A 159 -3.87 -2.76 -3.86
N LEU A 160 -3.84 -4.09 -3.68
CA LEU A 160 -3.53 -5.06 -4.71
C LEU A 160 -4.76 -5.93 -4.99
N LEU A 161 -5.15 -6.05 -6.25
CA LEU A 161 -6.19 -6.99 -6.70
C LEU A 161 -5.58 -8.07 -7.60
N PHE A 162 -6.03 -9.32 -7.47
CA PHE A 162 -5.46 -10.47 -8.18
C PHE A 162 -6.56 -11.24 -8.91
N CYS A 163 -6.32 -11.53 -10.18
CA CYS A 163 -7.19 -12.39 -10.98
C CYS A 163 -6.40 -13.13 -12.08
N ALA A 164 -7.06 -14.03 -12.80
CA ALA A 164 -6.53 -14.50 -14.07
C ALA A 164 -6.42 -13.32 -15.06
N ALA A 165 -5.44 -13.39 -15.97
CA ALA A 165 -5.28 -12.35 -16.98
C ALA A 165 -6.16 -12.68 -18.18
N ASP A 166 -7.44 -12.37 -18.04
CA ASP A 166 -8.47 -12.48 -19.07
C ASP A 166 -9.36 -11.21 -19.07
N HIS A 167 -10.06 -10.99 -20.18
CA HIS A 167 -10.88 -9.80 -20.36
C HIS A 167 -12.00 -9.69 -19.32
N HIS A 168 -12.62 -10.80 -18.95
CA HIS A 168 -13.82 -10.82 -18.12
C HIS A 168 -13.49 -10.46 -16.67
N SER A 169 -12.47 -11.11 -16.09
CA SER A 169 -12.03 -10.86 -14.72
C SER A 169 -11.53 -9.44 -14.52
N ILE A 170 -10.75 -8.90 -15.47
CA ILE A 170 -10.23 -7.54 -15.44
C ILE A 170 -11.37 -6.51 -15.57
N ALA A 171 -12.32 -6.75 -16.48
CA ALA A 171 -13.49 -5.87 -16.62
C ALA A 171 -14.38 -5.89 -15.36
N LEU A 172 -14.50 -7.03 -14.67
CA LEU A 172 -15.22 -7.10 -13.39
C LEU A 172 -14.59 -6.19 -12.34
N PHE A 173 -13.26 -6.23 -12.17
CA PHE A 173 -12.56 -5.33 -11.27
C PHE A 173 -12.72 -3.86 -11.65
N GLN A 174 -12.65 -3.53 -12.94
CA GLN A 174 -12.88 -2.17 -13.40
C GLN A 174 -14.27 -1.65 -13.02
N ARG A 175 -15.32 -2.45 -13.28
CA ARG A 175 -16.71 -2.11 -12.91
C ARG A 175 -16.87 -1.94 -11.40
N GLY A 176 -16.29 -2.85 -10.61
CA GLY A 176 -16.36 -2.79 -9.16
C GLY A 176 -15.67 -1.56 -8.58
N LEU A 177 -14.49 -1.20 -9.11
CA LEU A 177 -13.79 0.03 -8.74
C LEU A 177 -14.59 1.28 -9.13
N THR A 178 -15.23 1.29 -10.31
CA THR A 178 -16.08 2.41 -10.74
C THR A 178 -17.31 2.55 -9.86
N LEU A 179 -17.99 1.45 -9.52
CA LEU A 179 -19.15 1.45 -8.62
C LEU A 179 -18.76 1.95 -7.23
N PHE A 180 -17.67 1.45 -6.67
CA PHE A 180 -17.18 1.91 -5.37
C PHE A 180 -16.83 3.41 -5.40
N ALA A 181 -16.16 3.87 -6.46
CA ALA A 181 -15.82 5.29 -6.61
C ALA A 181 -17.07 6.18 -6.72
N SER A 182 -18.15 5.73 -7.37
CA SER A 182 -19.40 6.50 -7.46
C SER A 182 -20.15 6.61 -6.14
N LEU A 183 -19.96 5.64 -5.23
CA LEU A 183 -20.60 5.64 -3.91
C LEU A 183 -19.77 6.37 -2.87
N SER A 184 -18.46 6.11 -2.82
CA SER A 184 -17.56 6.56 -1.75
C SER A 184 -16.83 7.87 -2.04
N GLY A 185 -16.84 8.33 -3.29
CA GLY A 185 -15.97 9.42 -3.76
C GLY A 185 -14.50 9.04 -3.98
N LEU A 186 -14.09 7.83 -3.57
CA LEU A 186 -12.72 7.33 -3.71
C LEU A 186 -12.41 6.93 -5.14
N GLN A 187 -11.97 7.90 -5.93
CA GLN A 187 -11.59 7.68 -7.32
C GLN A 187 -10.22 7.02 -7.43
N VAL A 188 -10.12 6.01 -8.29
CA VAL A 188 -8.85 5.46 -8.73
C VAL A 188 -8.03 6.52 -9.48
N ASN A 189 -6.72 6.47 -9.30
CA ASN A 189 -5.75 7.28 -10.02
C ASN A 189 -5.10 6.48 -11.15
N PRO A 190 -5.55 6.57 -12.40
CA PRO A 190 -5.06 5.71 -13.47
C PRO A 190 -3.58 5.95 -13.80
N ALA A 191 -3.09 7.18 -13.56
CA ALA A 191 -1.70 7.54 -13.81
C ALA A 191 -0.71 6.97 -12.77
N LYS A 192 -1.18 6.59 -11.59
CA LYS A 192 -0.36 5.96 -10.54
C LYS A 192 -0.69 4.48 -10.33
N SER A 193 -1.86 4.04 -10.79
CA SER A 193 -2.28 2.65 -10.77
C SER A 193 -1.57 1.86 -11.87
N GLN A 194 -1.26 0.61 -11.58
CA GLN A 194 -0.44 -0.24 -12.44
C GLN A 194 -1.09 -1.60 -12.65
N LEU A 195 -1.14 -2.05 -13.91
CA LEU A 195 -1.44 -3.43 -14.27
C LEU A 195 -0.14 -4.20 -14.43
N ILE A 196 0.06 -5.23 -13.61
CA ILE A 196 1.24 -6.10 -13.64
C ILE A 196 0.82 -7.45 -14.20
N LEU A 197 1.37 -7.81 -15.35
CA LEU A 197 1.01 -9.03 -16.07
C LEU A 197 2.04 -10.13 -15.84
N SER A 198 1.59 -11.38 -15.79
CA SER A 198 2.47 -12.52 -15.95
C SER A 198 3.04 -12.57 -17.37
N LYS A 199 4.20 -13.21 -17.54
CA LYS A 199 4.89 -13.28 -18.81
C LYS A 199 4.07 -13.99 -19.89
N ALA A 200 3.18 -14.88 -19.47
CA ALA A 200 2.25 -15.60 -20.34
C ALA A 200 1.11 -14.71 -20.89
N ALA A 201 0.81 -13.59 -20.25
CA ALA A 201 -0.32 -12.72 -20.57
C ALA A 201 0.04 -11.49 -21.41
N HIS A 202 1.33 -11.26 -21.73
CA HIS A 202 1.76 -10.05 -22.46
C HIS A 202 1.19 -9.92 -23.87
N THR A 203 0.72 -11.00 -24.49
CA THR A 203 0.11 -10.96 -25.83
C THR A 203 -1.15 -10.10 -25.87
N GLU A 204 -1.91 -10.05 -24.77
CA GLU A 204 -3.18 -9.31 -24.66
C GLU A 204 -3.02 -8.00 -23.88
N ARG A 205 -1.78 -7.63 -23.55
CA ARG A 205 -1.42 -6.46 -22.74
C ARG A 205 -2.20 -5.20 -23.14
N THR A 206 -2.20 -4.85 -24.43
CA THR A 206 -2.81 -3.60 -24.91
C THR A 206 -4.30 -3.56 -24.63
N GLN A 207 -4.99 -4.69 -24.76
CA GLN A 207 -6.42 -4.80 -24.49
C GLN A 207 -6.71 -4.58 -23.00
N PHE A 208 -5.93 -5.22 -22.12
CA PHE A 208 -6.10 -5.07 -20.67
C PHE A 208 -5.81 -3.65 -20.17
N ILE A 209 -4.80 -2.99 -20.75
CA ILE A 209 -4.50 -1.59 -20.46
C ILE A 209 -5.64 -0.68 -20.89
N GLN A 210 -6.26 -0.92 -22.05
CA GLN A 210 -7.39 -0.14 -22.54
C GLN A 210 -8.63 -0.27 -21.66
N ILE A 211 -8.91 -1.47 -21.12
CA ILE A 211 -10.03 -1.70 -20.20
C ILE A 211 -9.87 -0.88 -18.91
N LEU A 212 -8.68 -0.92 -18.32
CA LEU A 212 -8.42 -0.30 -17.01
C LEU A 212 -8.06 1.19 -17.09
N GLY A 213 -7.44 1.63 -18.19
CA GLY A 213 -6.80 2.94 -18.30
C GLY A 213 -5.55 3.10 -17.43
N PHE A 214 -5.00 2.00 -16.89
CA PHE A 214 -3.82 2.00 -16.01
C PHE A 214 -2.52 1.99 -16.82
N GLN A 215 -1.42 2.35 -16.17
CA GLN A 215 -0.08 2.11 -16.74
C GLN A 215 0.32 0.63 -16.60
N GLU A 216 1.21 0.14 -17.46
CA GLU A 216 1.83 -1.18 -17.20
C GLU A 216 2.83 -1.05 -16.05
N GLY A 217 2.71 -1.93 -15.06
CA GLY A 217 3.73 -2.12 -14.02
C GLY A 217 4.72 -3.21 -14.43
N ILE A 218 6.01 -2.92 -14.28
CA ILE A 218 7.10 -3.87 -14.57
C ILE A 218 7.74 -4.28 -13.25
N LEU A 219 7.91 -5.58 -13.03
CA LEU A 219 8.63 -6.09 -11.87
C LEU A 219 10.15 -5.86 -12.03
N PRO A 220 10.88 -5.47 -10.97
CA PRO A 220 10.41 -5.25 -9.61
C PRO A 220 9.58 -3.97 -9.43
N VAL A 221 8.44 -4.08 -8.73
CA VAL A 221 7.59 -2.92 -8.39
C VAL A 221 7.65 -2.64 -6.90
N ARG A 222 7.69 -1.37 -6.49
CA ARG A 222 7.67 -1.00 -5.07
C ARG A 222 6.27 -1.18 -4.49
N TYR A 223 6.16 -1.91 -3.39
CA TYR A 223 4.95 -2.08 -2.58
C TYR A 223 5.33 -2.02 -1.10
N LEU A 224 4.66 -1.17 -0.31
CA LEU A 224 4.94 -1.00 1.12
C LEU A 224 6.43 -0.78 1.43
N GLY A 225 7.14 -0.07 0.56
CA GLY A 225 8.56 0.23 0.73
C GLY A 225 9.55 -0.87 0.35
N LEU A 226 9.08 -2.03 -0.11
CA LEU A 226 9.88 -3.18 -0.56
C LEU A 226 9.63 -3.48 -2.06
N PRO A 227 10.58 -4.11 -2.76
CA PRO A 227 10.38 -4.52 -4.14
C PRO A 227 9.62 -5.85 -4.19
N LEU A 228 8.48 -5.89 -4.87
CA LEU A 228 7.85 -7.14 -5.28
C LEU A 228 8.61 -7.70 -6.49
N ILE A 229 9.07 -8.93 -6.38
CA ILE A 229 9.89 -9.62 -7.39
C ILE A 229 9.21 -10.91 -7.84
N SER A 230 9.53 -11.37 -9.04
CA SER A 230 9.02 -12.64 -9.58
C SER A 230 9.96 -13.83 -9.37
N SER A 231 11.14 -13.59 -8.80
CA SER A 231 12.23 -14.55 -8.60
C SER A 231 12.95 -14.31 -7.28
N ARG A 232 14.05 -15.03 -7.03
CA ARG A 232 14.91 -14.77 -5.86
C ARG A 232 15.49 -13.35 -5.89
N LEU A 233 15.64 -12.76 -4.71
CA LEU A 233 16.19 -11.42 -4.53
C LEU A 233 17.63 -11.35 -5.03
N SER A 234 17.88 -10.51 -6.04
CA SER A 234 19.22 -10.25 -6.56
C SER A 234 19.87 -9.04 -5.89
N LEU A 235 21.20 -8.90 -6.02
CA LEU A 235 21.90 -7.69 -5.55
C LEU A 235 21.40 -6.42 -6.25
N THR A 236 20.98 -6.53 -7.51
CA THR A 236 20.44 -5.39 -8.29
C THR A 236 19.13 -4.90 -7.69
N ASP A 237 18.25 -5.82 -7.28
CA ASP A 237 16.97 -5.49 -6.63
C ASP A 237 17.16 -4.79 -5.28
N CYS A 238 18.32 -5.00 -4.65
CA CYS A 238 18.67 -4.41 -3.36
C CYS A 238 19.30 -3.01 -3.46
N ARG A 239 19.51 -2.48 -4.67
CA ARG A 239 20.05 -1.14 -4.88
C ARG A 239 19.25 -0.04 -4.14
N PRO A 240 17.90 -0.06 -4.11
CA PRO A 240 17.13 0.93 -3.36
C PRO A 240 17.40 0.91 -1.85
N LEU A 241 17.72 -0.25 -1.26
CA LEU A 241 18.12 -0.32 0.16
C LEU A 241 19.46 0.37 0.38
N LEU A 242 20.45 0.04 -0.44
CA LEU A 242 21.78 0.65 -0.36
C LEU A 242 21.70 2.17 -0.53
N GLN A 243 20.92 2.65 -1.51
CA GLN A 243 20.71 4.07 -1.72
C GLN A 243 20.07 4.74 -0.50
N LYS A 244 19.03 4.14 0.10
CA LYS A 244 18.42 4.68 1.33
C LYS A 244 19.42 4.78 2.49
N ILE A 245 20.32 3.81 2.64
CA ILE A 245 21.37 3.83 3.65
C ILE A 245 22.34 4.99 3.35
N ASP A 246 22.78 5.11 2.09
CA ASP A 246 23.69 6.16 1.64
C ASP A 246 23.06 7.55 1.84
N ASP A 247 21.78 7.74 1.48
CA ASP A 247 21.03 8.99 1.67
C ASP A 247 20.91 9.37 3.15
N ARG A 248 20.66 8.40 4.04
CA ARG A 248 20.62 8.65 5.49
C ARG A 248 21.97 9.09 6.03
N ILE A 249 23.04 8.39 5.61
CA ILE A 249 24.41 8.74 6.00
C ILE A 249 24.77 10.15 5.51
N GLN A 250 24.47 10.47 4.25
CA GLN A 250 24.71 11.80 3.68
C GLN A 250 23.88 12.89 4.36
N GLY A 251 22.65 12.59 4.78
CA GLY A 251 21.81 13.51 5.53
C GLY A 251 22.42 13.96 6.87
N TRP A 252 23.39 13.22 7.41
CA TRP A 252 24.12 13.59 8.62
C TRP A 252 25.45 14.29 8.35
N ALA A 253 25.77 14.59 7.09
CA ALA A 253 27.11 15.10 6.74
C ALA A 253 27.43 16.48 7.31
N GLY A 254 26.41 17.30 7.55
CA GLY A 254 26.57 18.63 8.16
C GLY A 254 26.50 18.65 9.68
N THR A 255 26.38 17.49 10.35
CA THR A 255 26.24 17.42 11.80
C THR A 255 27.50 16.82 12.43
N PRO A 256 28.17 17.51 13.38
CA PRO A 256 29.32 16.94 14.07
C PRO A 256 28.85 15.80 14.99
N LEU A 257 29.11 14.56 14.59
CA LEU A 257 28.68 13.37 15.33
C LEU A 257 29.84 12.72 16.08
N SER A 258 29.68 12.55 17.39
CA SER A 258 30.60 11.74 18.18
C SER A 258 30.58 10.27 17.74
N PHE A 259 31.61 9.51 18.11
CA PHE A 259 31.63 8.06 17.85
C PHE A 259 30.39 7.36 18.45
N ALA A 260 30.04 7.70 19.69
CA ALA A 260 28.85 7.15 20.35
C ALA A 260 27.55 7.51 19.62
N ALA A 261 27.41 8.74 19.12
CA ALA A 261 26.25 9.15 18.33
C ALA A 261 26.15 8.35 17.02
N ARG A 262 27.27 8.12 16.32
CA ARG A 262 27.31 7.29 15.10
C ARG A 262 26.90 5.85 15.38
N VAL A 263 27.38 5.24 16.47
CA VAL A 263 26.94 3.91 16.91
C VAL A 263 25.43 3.88 17.13
N GLN A 264 24.89 4.90 17.81
CA GLN A 264 23.46 4.96 18.09
C GLN A 264 22.63 5.07 16.80
N LEU A 265 23.02 5.92 15.85
CA LEU A 265 22.35 6.06 14.55
C LEU A 265 22.41 4.78 13.72
N ILE A 266 23.53 4.05 13.76
CA ILE A 266 23.62 2.74 13.12
C ILE A 266 22.58 1.80 13.72
N LYS A 267 22.52 1.69 15.05
CA LYS A 267 21.62 0.76 15.74
C LYS A 267 20.14 1.12 15.57
N SER A 268 19.78 2.40 15.68
CA SER A 268 18.37 2.81 15.69
C SER A 268 17.79 3.07 14.30
N VAL A 269 18.60 3.57 13.35
CA VAL A 269 18.12 3.97 12.02
C VAL A 269 18.57 2.99 10.95
N LEU A 270 19.88 2.79 10.78
CA LEU A 270 20.40 2.03 9.64
C LEU A 270 20.10 0.53 9.76
N MET A 271 20.23 -0.04 10.97
CA MET A 271 19.85 -1.43 11.21
C MET A 271 18.35 -1.65 11.09
N ALA A 272 17.51 -0.67 11.45
CA ALA A 272 16.06 -0.79 11.27
C ALA A 272 15.67 -0.92 9.78
N LEU A 273 16.35 -0.21 8.87
CA LEU A 273 16.15 -0.37 7.42
C LEU A 273 16.44 -1.80 6.96
N ASN A 274 17.51 -2.41 7.48
CA ASN A 274 17.91 -3.77 7.15
C ASN A 274 16.91 -4.78 7.70
N THR A 275 16.50 -4.62 8.96
CA THR A 275 15.50 -5.48 9.61
C THR A 275 14.18 -5.47 8.83
N TYR A 276 13.77 -4.29 8.33
CA TYR A 276 12.56 -4.17 7.51
C TYR A 276 12.64 -4.99 6.21
N TRP A 277 13.80 -5.03 5.54
CA TRP A 277 13.99 -5.89 4.36
C TRP A 277 14.09 -7.37 4.73
N ALA A 278 14.78 -7.67 5.83
CA ALA A 278 14.96 -9.04 6.31
C ALA A 278 13.65 -9.71 6.75
N MET A 279 12.60 -8.93 7.05
CA MET A 279 11.27 -9.48 7.37
C MET A 279 10.65 -10.22 6.17
N ALA A 280 10.94 -9.77 4.95
CA ALA A 280 10.31 -10.27 3.72
C ALA A 280 11.27 -11.12 2.86
N PHE A 281 12.58 -10.93 3.02
CA PHE A 281 13.58 -11.56 2.16
C PHE A 281 14.75 -12.16 2.93
N VAL A 282 15.23 -13.29 2.43
CA VAL A 282 16.56 -13.77 2.78
C VAL A 282 17.60 -12.89 2.06
N LEU A 283 18.31 -12.07 2.82
CA LEU A 283 19.27 -11.11 2.26
C LEU A 283 20.50 -11.82 1.67
N PRO A 284 20.91 -11.51 0.42
CA PRO A 284 22.11 -12.10 -0.17
C PRO A 284 23.37 -11.75 0.62
N LYS A 285 24.30 -12.71 0.78
CA LYS A 285 25.57 -12.49 1.48
C LYS A 285 26.36 -11.29 0.91
N GLY A 286 26.31 -11.08 -0.40
CA GLY A 286 26.94 -9.92 -1.04
C GLY A 286 26.36 -8.58 -0.58
N LEU A 287 25.04 -8.52 -0.37
CA LEU A 287 24.36 -7.32 0.12
C LEU A 287 24.77 -7.02 1.56
N ILE A 288 24.80 -8.05 2.41
CA ILE A 288 25.20 -7.91 3.82
C ILE A 288 26.62 -7.32 3.90
N ARG A 289 27.56 -7.82 3.09
CA ARG A 289 28.92 -7.28 3.02
C ARG A 289 28.96 -5.81 2.60
N GLU A 290 28.15 -5.42 1.61
CA GLU A 290 28.07 -4.03 1.14
C GLU A 290 27.44 -3.08 2.17
N ILE A 291 26.46 -3.56 2.93
CA ILE A 291 25.88 -2.83 4.06
C ILE A 291 26.94 -2.66 5.15
N GLU A 292 27.56 -3.75 5.60
CA GLU A 292 28.59 -3.71 6.63
C GLU A 292 29.73 -2.76 6.26
N LYS A 293 30.16 -2.76 5.00
CA LYS A 293 31.18 -1.85 4.49
C LYS A 293 30.77 -0.38 4.68
N ARG A 294 29.53 -0.01 4.34
CA ARG A 294 28.98 1.34 4.54
C ARG A 294 28.90 1.69 6.02
N LEU A 295 28.37 0.80 6.85
CA LEU A 295 28.24 1.01 8.29
C LEU A 295 29.61 1.21 8.96
N ARG A 296 30.60 0.38 8.61
CA ARG A 296 31.98 0.53 9.09
C ARG A 296 32.59 1.85 8.61
N SER A 297 32.41 2.20 7.34
CA SER A 297 32.91 3.48 6.82
C SER A 297 32.31 4.66 7.58
N PHE A 298 31.00 4.67 7.80
CA PHE A 298 30.32 5.71 8.55
C PHE A 298 30.79 5.78 10.01
N LEU A 299 30.90 4.63 10.68
CA LEU A 299 31.32 4.54 12.07
C LEU A 299 32.71 5.12 12.31
N TRP A 300 33.67 4.82 11.42
CA TRP A 300 35.06 5.24 11.60
C TRP A 300 35.34 6.61 10.97
N LYS A 301 34.98 6.78 9.70
CA LYS A 301 35.33 7.97 8.91
C LYS A 301 34.28 9.08 8.96
N GLY A 302 33.10 8.81 9.52
CA GLY A 302 32.01 9.78 9.52
C GLY A 302 31.36 9.84 8.14
N THR A 303 30.93 11.03 7.73
CA THR A 303 30.34 11.26 6.42
C THR A 303 31.42 11.58 5.38
N MET A 304 31.21 11.15 4.12
CA MET A 304 32.06 11.48 2.99
C MET A 304 32.12 13.00 2.83
N GLY A 305 33.17 13.64 3.35
CA GLY A 305 33.33 15.10 3.37
C GLY A 305 33.98 15.66 4.65
N SER A 306 34.02 14.88 5.73
CA SER A 306 34.79 15.25 6.93
C SER A 306 36.21 14.70 6.84
N ALA A 307 37.07 15.41 6.10
CA ALA A 307 38.51 15.26 6.30
C ALA A 307 38.84 15.78 7.71
N CYS A 308 39.54 14.96 8.48
CA CYS A 308 40.22 15.41 9.71
C CYS A 308 41.25 16.50 9.39
#